data_AF-A0AAN6GWH3-F1
#
_entry.id   AF-A0AAN6GWH3-F1
#
_cell.length_a   1.000
_cell.length_b   1.000
_cell.length_c   1.000
_cell.angle_alpha   90.00
_cell.angle_beta   90.00
_cell.angle_gamma   90.00
#
_symmetry.space_group_name_H-M   'P 1'
#
loop_
_entity.id
_entity.type
_entity.pdbx_description
1 polymer ?
#
loop_
_entity_poly.entity_id
_entity_poly.type
_entity_poly.pdbx_seq_one_letter_code
_entity_poly.pdbx_strand_id
1 'polypeptide(L)'
;IAALKEGEAWVEKHKPQFDVIHIHPSFVGGRNDLAQNVEELCTGTNPIFLESVLGKDSDEYPGPRVANYIDVDDVAKAHVLSLNEKVAGGQSFLLTNKGGDMKWNDAQAIAKKHFPDAVSSGLLPNDFAEQQFMVLHCDISKTEETFGKIKSYEDTIKAVVGQYLELKEKAK
;
A
#
# COMPACT_ATOMS: atom_id res chain seq x y z
N ILE A 1 15.15 -9.14 6.85
CA ILE A 1 15.62 -10.14 7.85
C ILE A 1 16.84 -9.62 8.62
N ALA A 2 17.93 -9.18 7.96
CA ALA A 2 19.10 -8.64 8.67
C ALA A 2 18.79 -7.44 9.59
N ALA A 3 18.06 -6.44 9.09
CA ALA A 3 17.72 -5.25 9.89
C ALA A 3 16.88 -5.55 11.14
N LEU A 4 15.91 -6.47 11.05
CA LEU A 4 15.10 -6.89 12.20
C LEU A 4 16.00 -7.54 13.27
N LYS A 5 16.82 -8.51 12.86
CA LYS A 5 17.75 -9.22 13.76
C LYS A 5 18.71 -8.26 14.46
N GLU A 6 19.29 -7.32 13.73
CA GLU A 6 20.20 -6.32 14.30
C GLU A 6 19.47 -5.37 15.27
N GLY A 7 18.22 -5.00 14.97
CA GLY A 7 17.38 -4.20 15.85
C GLY A 7 17.10 -4.90 17.18
N GLU A 8 16.67 -6.17 17.13
CA GLU A 8 16.42 -6.99 18.32
C GLU A 8 17.69 -7.18 19.15
N ALA A 9 18.81 -7.52 18.50
CA ALA A 9 20.11 -7.66 19.18
C ALA A 9 20.59 -6.34 19.81
N TRP A 10 20.32 -5.20 19.18
CA TRP A 10 20.65 -3.90 19.71
C TRP A 10 19.85 -3.59 20.99
N VAL A 11 18.55 -3.90 21.01
CA VAL A 11 17.68 -3.71 22.19
C VAL A 11 18.16 -4.58 23.35
N GLU A 12 18.45 -5.85 23.10
CA GLU A 12 18.96 -6.77 24.13
C GLU A 12 20.28 -6.28 24.74
N LYS A 13 21.19 -5.80 23.88
CA LYS A 13 22.51 -5.30 24.29
C LYS A 13 22.44 -4.00 25.07
N HIS A 14 21.64 -3.03 24.62
CA HIS A 14 21.68 -1.65 25.15
C HIS A 14 20.60 -1.34 26.19
N LYS A 15 19.53 -2.14 26.25
CA LYS A 15 18.42 -1.97 27.22
C LYS A 15 17.94 -0.51 27.30
N PRO A 16 17.47 0.05 26.17
CA PRO A 16 17.03 1.44 26.10
C PRO A 16 15.89 1.71 27.10
N GLN A 17 15.72 2.99 27.46
CA GLN A 17 14.60 3.45 28.31
C GLN A 17 13.27 3.57 27.54
N PHE A 18 13.26 3.18 26.27
CA PHE A 18 12.11 3.20 25.38
C PHE A 18 11.92 1.82 24.76
N ASP A 19 10.67 1.52 24.38
CA ASP A 19 10.33 0.31 23.66
C ASP A 19 10.61 0.44 22.16
N VAL A 20 10.94 -0.68 21.52
CA VAL A 20 11.09 -0.77 20.06
C VAL A 20 9.99 -1.67 19.52
N ILE A 21 9.29 -1.19 18.49
CA ILE A 21 8.26 -1.93 17.76
C ILE A 21 8.65 -1.94 16.29
N HIS A 22 8.49 -3.10 15.64
CA HIS A 22 8.81 -3.28 14.23
C HIS A 22 7.51 -3.34 13.40
N ILE A 23 7.44 -2.49 12.38
CA ILE A 23 6.32 -2.43 11.43
C ILE A 23 6.84 -2.90 10.07
N HIS A 24 6.18 -3.91 9.49
CA HIS A 24 6.60 -4.57 8.25
C HIS A 24 5.54 -4.39 7.17
N PRO A 25 5.51 -3.25 6.47
CA PRO A 25 4.56 -3.04 5.39
C PRO A 25 4.93 -3.88 4.15
N SER A 26 3.92 -4.35 3.42
CA SER A 26 4.06 -4.80 2.03
C SER A 26 4.10 -3.60 1.07
N PHE A 27 3.66 -3.73 -0.19
CA PHE A 27 3.59 -2.57 -1.08
C PHE A 27 2.61 -1.54 -0.52
N VAL A 28 3.12 -0.34 -0.24
CA VAL A 28 2.31 0.74 0.33
C VAL A 28 1.67 1.54 -0.80
N GLY A 29 0.35 1.69 -0.77
CA GLY A 29 -0.37 2.48 -1.77
C GLY A 29 -1.43 3.35 -1.13
N GLY A 30 -1.90 4.35 -1.87
CA GLY A 30 -2.98 5.22 -1.44
C GLY A 30 -2.68 6.68 -1.73
N ARG A 31 -3.43 7.57 -1.09
CA ARG A 31 -3.23 9.01 -1.26
C ARG A 31 -1.89 9.43 -0.68
N ASN A 32 -1.14 10.22 -1.42
CA ASN A 32 0.06 10.88 -0.93
C ASN A 32 -0.26 12.33 -0.61
N ASP A 33 -0.54 12.64 0.66
CA ASP A 33 -0.91 13.99 1.10
C ASP A 33 0.15 15.07 0.80
N LEU A 34 1.40 14.66 0.57
CA LEU A 34 2.49 15.57 0.21
C LEU A 34 2.57 15.85 -1.29
N ALA A 35 2.01 14.98 -2.14
CA ALA A 35 2.09 15.13 -3.60
C ALA A 35 1.30 16.33 -4.11
N GLN A 36 1.99 17.28 -4.73
CA GLN A 36 1.41 18.49 -5.33
C GLN A 36 1.11 18.33 -6.83
N ASN A 37 1.66 17.30 -7.46
CA ASN A 37 1.47 17.02 -8.88
C ASN A 37 1.55 15.50 -9.15
N VAL A 38 1.22 15.11 -10.37
CA VAL A 38 1.18 13.70 -10.78
C VAL A 38 2.56 13.03 -10.71
N GLU A 39 3.64 13.76 -10.99
CA GLU A 39 5.00 13.22 -10.93
C GLU A 39 5.35 12.83 -9.49
N GLU A 40 5.07 13.70 -8.52
CA GLU A 40 5.26 13.43 -7.09
C GLU A 40 4.36 12.29 -6.59
N LEU A 41 3.11 12.21 -7.06
CA LEU A 41 2.20 11.11 -6.72
C LEU A 41 2.73 9.75 -7.20
N CYS A 42 3.36 9.72 -8.37
CA CYS A 42 3.91 8.54 -9.01
C CYS A 42 5.35 8.23 -8.55
N THR A 43 5.76 8.66 -7.35
CA THR A 43 7.02 8.23 -6.73
C THR A 43 6.79 7.03 -5.79
N GLY A 44 7.87 6.30 -5.49
CA GLY A 44 7.81 5.14 -4.58
C GLY A 44 6.95 4.00 -5.16
N THR A 45 6.05 3.45 -4.36
CA THR A 45 5.25 2.27 -4.71
C THR A 45 3.89 2.57 -5.32
N ASN A 46 3.41 3.82 -5.29
CA ASN A 46 2.13 4.21 -5.89
C ASN A 46 1.97 3.86 -7.39
N PRO A 47 3.00 3.91 -8.24
CA PRO A 47 2.89 3.47 -9.63
C PRO A 47 2.35 2.04 -9.79
N ILE A 48 2.66 1.13 -8.88
CA ILE A 48 2.17 -0.27 -8.90
C ILE A 48 0.64 -0.34 -8.76
N PHE A 49 0.03 0.63 -8.07
CA PHE A 49 -1.42 0.71 -7.89
C PHE A 49 -2.13 1.41 -9.06
N LEU A 50 -1.37 2.12 -9.89
CA LEU A 50 -1.89 2.92 -11.00
C LEU A 50 -1.62 2.29 -12.37
N GLU A 51 -0.64 1.39 -12.50
CA GLU A 51 -0.15 0.86 -13.77
C GLU A 51 -1.26 0.27 -14.66
N SER A 52 -2.11 -0.60 -14.09
CA SER A 52 -3.18 -1.25 -14.87
C SER A 52 -4.28 -0.27 -15.28
N VAL A 53 -4.50 0.79 -14.49
CA VAL A 53 -5.48 1.84 -14.77
C VAL A 53 -4.95 2.82 -15.81
N LEU A 54 -3.65 3.11 -15.77
CA LEU A 54 -2.99 4.06 -16.66
C LEU A 54 -2.50 3.44 -17.97
N GLY A 55 -2.60 2.13 -18.14
CA GLY A 55 -2.15 1.44 -19.36
C GLY A 55 -0.63 1.46 -19.51
N LYS A 56 0.12 1.54 -18.41
CA LYS A 56 1.58 1.69 -18.42
C LYS A 56 2.21 0.68 -17.50
N ASP A 57 3.07 -0.18 -18.04
CA ASP A 57 3.95 -0.99 -17.21
C ASP A 57 4.89 -0.11 -16.41
N SER A 58 5.14 -0.50 -15.16
CA SER A 58 6.31 -0.02 -14.45
C SER A 58 7.54 -0.71 -15.05
N ASP A 59 8.35 0.05 -15.80
CA ASP A 59 9.58 -0.43 -16.48
C ASP A 59 10.61 -1.10 -15.54
N GLU A 60 10.38 -1.07 -14.23
CA GLU A 60 11.30 -1.55 -13.20
C GLU A 60 11.26 -3.06 -12.94
N TYR A 61 10.21 -3.80 -13.32
CA TYR A 61 10.17 -5.25 -13.05
C TYR A 61 9.32 -6.07 -14.04
N PRO A 62 9.94 -6.93 -14.88
CA PRO A 62 9.23 -7.74 -15.86
C PRO A 62 8.67 -9.07 -15.31
N GLY A 63 8.82 -9.35 -14.01
CA GLY A 63 8.37 -10.61 -13.38
C GLY A 63 7.01 -10.49 -12.67
N PRO A 64 6.43 -11.63 -12.23
CA PRO A 64 5.19 -11.61 -11.48
C PRO A 64 5.36 -10.86 -10.14
N ARG A 65 4.49 -9.89 -9.87
CA ARG A 65 4.50 -9.16 -8.59
C ARG A 65 3.70 -9.91 -7.53
N VAL A 66 4.16 -9.86 -6.29
CA VAL A 66 3.38 -10.38 -5.16
C VAL A 66 2.14 -9.50 -4.96
N ALA A 67 0.95 -10.09 -4.99
CA ALA A 67 -0.36 -9.46 -4.81
C ALA A 67 -0.67 -9.22 -3.32
N ASN A 68 0.25 -8.52 -2.66
CA ASN A 68 0.13 -8.13 -1.27
C ASN A 68 0.39 -6.63 -1.11
N TYR A 69 -0.55 -5.94 -0.45
CA TYR A 69 -0.54 -4.49 -0.33
C TYR A 69 -0.96 -4.06 1.08
N ILE A 70 -0.72 -2.78 1.36
CA ILE A 70 -1.27 -2.08 2.52
C ILE A 70 -1.56 -0.62 2.14
N ASP A 71 -2.66 -0.08 2.66
CA ASP A 71 -2.97 1.34 2.51
C ASP A 71 -2.03 2.19 3.37
N VAL A 72 -1.56 3.32 2.84
CA VAL A 72 -0.65 4.23 3.54
C VAL A 72 -1.24 4.77 4.84
N ASP A 73 -2.56 4.97 4.92
CA ASP A 73 -3.20 5.42 6.17
C ASP A 73 -3.16 4.34 7.25
N ASP A 74 -3.23 3.06 6.88
CA ASP A 74 -3.11 1.96 7.84
C ASP A 74 -1.67 1.84 8.35
N VAL A 75 -0.67 2.12 7.50
CA VAL A 75 0.73 2.22 7.93
C VAL A 75 0.91 3.38 8.91
N ALA A 76 0.40 4.56 8.58
CA ALA A 76 0.48 5.74 9.45
C ALA A 76 -0.25 5.48 10.79
N LYS A 77 -1.44 4.90 10.73
CA LYS A 77 -2.23 4.51 11.90
C LYS A 77 -1.47 3.55 12.80
N ALA A 78 -0.84 2.52 12.25
CA ALA A 78 -0.05 1.58 13.05
C ALA A 78 1.15 2.25 13.73
N HIS A 79 1.84 3.18 13.06
CA HIS A 79 2.93 3.95 13.68
C HIS A 79 2.45 4.83 14.84
N VAL A 80 1.26 5.42 14.73
CA VAL A 80 0.70 6.26 15.81
C VAL A 80 0.17 5.39 16.95
N LEU A 81 -0.58 4.34 16.64
CA LEU A 81 -1.19 3.47 17.64
C LEU A 81 -0.17 2.61 18.39
N SER A 82 0.99 2.32 17.81
CA SER A 82 2.07 1.60 18.48
C SER A 82 2.70 2.38 19.64
N LEU A 83 2.51 3.71 19.70
CA LEU A 83 2.95 4.54 20.83
C LEU A 83 2.09 4.35 22.09
N ASN A 84 0.96 3.65 21.99
CA ASN A 84 0.10 3.37 23.12
C ASN A 84 0.78 2.35 24.05
N GLU A 85 0.88 2.67 25.35
CA GLU A 85 1.50 1.80 26.37
C GLU A 85 0.88 0.40 26.48
N LYS A 86 -0.33 0.21 25.95
CA LYS A 86 -0.98 -1.11 25.86
C LYS A 86 -0.33 -2.02 24.81
N VAL A 87 0.43 -1.47 23.86
CA VAL A 87 1.20 -2.22 22.88
C VAL A 87 2.58 -2.44 23.47
N ALA A 88 2.84 -3.67 23.93
CA ALA A 88 4.13 -4.01 24.53
C ALA A 88 5.29 -3.78 23.54
N GLY A 89 6.47 -3.43 24.07
CA GLY A 89 7.71 -3.38 23.31
C GLY A 89 8.18 -4.76 22.80
N GLY A 90 9.13 -4.73 21.87
CA GLY A 90 9.72 -5.91 21.25
C GLY A 90 8.76 -6.66 20.32
N GLN A 91 7.69 -6.01 19.86
CA GLN A 91 6.69 -6.61 19.00
C GLN A 91 6.94 -6.30 17.53
N SER A 92 6.64 -7.27 16.68
CA SER A 92 6.62 -7.11 15.23
C SER A 92 5.19 -7.26 14.70
N PHE A 93 4.83 -6.40 13.74
CA PHE A 93 3.52 -6.37 13.10
C PHE A 93 3.68 -6.40 11.58
N LEU A 94 3.03 -7.39 10.95
CA LEU A 94 2.98 -7.52 9.51
C LEU A 94 1.80 -6.70 8.98
N LEU A 95 2.08 -5.71 8.16
CA LEU A 95 1.09 -4.80 7.59
C LEU A 95 0.89 -5.15 6.12
N THR A 96 -0.07 -6.01 5.88
CA THR A 96 -0.43 -6.48 4.54
C THR A 96 -1.84 -7.07 4.56
N ASN A 97 -2.44 -7.28 3.40
CA ASN A 97 -3.64 -8.12 3.24
C ASN A 97 -3.38 -9.62 3.51
N LYS A 98 -4.46 -10.38 3.70
CA LYS A 98 -4.43 -11.84 3.95
C LYS A 98 -3.94 -12.66 2.74
N GLY A 99 -4.00 -12.07 1.54
CA GLY A 99 -3.65 -12.72 0.29
C GLY A 99 -4.82 -13.50 -0.31
N GLY A 100 -4.97 -13.42 -1.63
CA GLY A 100 -6.02 -14.11 -2.39
C GLY A 100 -7.34 -13.34 -2.52
N ASP A 101 -7.39 -12.13 -1.98
CA ASP A 101 -8.53 -11.21 -2.01
C ASP A 101 -8.43 -10.11 -3.08
N MET A 102 -7.31 -10.06 -3.81
CA MET A 102 -7.09 -9.11 -4.90
C MET A 102 -6.09 -9.63 -5.94
N LYS A 103 -6.14 -8.99 -7.11
CA LYS A 103 -5.13 -8.99 -8.16
C LYS A 103 -4.83 -7.54 -8.55
N TRP A 104 -3.63 -7.26 -9.08
CA TRP A 104 -3.29 -5.91 -9.53
C TRP A 104 -4.31 -5.36 -10.54
N ASN A 105 -4.70 -6.16 -11.54
CA ASN A 105 -5.70 -5.81 -12.55
C ASN A 105 -7.12 -5.57 -12.03
N ASP A 106 -7.47 -5.99 -10.80
CA ASP A 106 -8.78 -5.65 -10.23
C ASP A 106 -8.97 -4.12 -10.12
N ALA A 107 -7.86 -3.37 -10.07
CA ALA A 107 -7.87 -1.91 -10.12
C ALA A 107 -8.58 -1.36 -11.37
N GLN A 108 -8.57 -2.08 -12.50
CA GLN A 108 -9.28 -1.65 -13.71
C GLN A 108 -10.80 -1.71 -13.55
N ALA A 109 -11.29 -2.77 -12.90
CA ALA A 109 -12.71 -2.92 -12.60
C ALA A 109 -13.15 -1.87 -11.57
N ILE A 110 -12.31 -1.63 -10.55
CA ILE A 110 -12.53 -0.60 -9.53
C ILE A 110 -12.57 0.80 -10.17
N ALA A 111 -11.60 1.13 -11.02
CA ALA A 111 -11.55 2.42 -11.71
C ALA A 111 -12.78 2.64 -12.59
N LYS A 112 -13.19 1.63 -13.37
CA LYS A 112 -14.41 1.68 -14.18
C LYS A 112 -15.68 1.85 -13.34
N LYS A 113 -15.73 1.25 -12.14
CA LYS A 113 -16.87 1.34 -11.21
C LYS A 113 -16.99 2.73 -10.58
N HIS A 114 -15.88 3.33 -10.12
CA HIS A 114 -15.91 4.60 -9.36
C HIS A 114 -15.62 5.84 -10.18
N PHE A 115 -14.95 5.71 -11.32
CA PHE A 115 -14.58 6.82 -12.21
C PHE A 115 -14.96 6.54 -13.68
N PRO A 116 -16.23 6.15 -13.96
CA PRO A 116 -16.64 5.74 -15.31
C PRO A 116 -16.42 6.83 -16.36
N ASP A 117 -16.64 8.11 -16.01
CA ASP A 117 -16.47 9.23 -16.93
C ASP A 117 -15.01 9.39 -17.35
N ALA A 118 -14.06 9.29 -16.41
CA ALA A 118 -12.64 9.38 -16.67
C ALA A 118 -12.13 8.22 -17.54
N VAL A 119 -12.70 7.02 -17.38
CA VAL A 119 -12.43 5.88 -18.27
C VAL A 119 -13.02 6.14 -19.65
N SER A 120 -14.29 6.55 -19.75
CA SER A 120 -14.96 6.77 -21.04
C SER A 120 -14.34 7.90 -21.85
N SER A 121 -13.77 8.92 -21.19
CA SER A 121 -13.07 10.02 -21.84
C SER A 121 -11.62 9.69 -22.22
N GLY A 122 -11.12 8.50 -21.87
CA GLY A 122 -9.73 8.10 -22.08
C GLY A 122 -8.71 8.79 -21.16
N LEU A 123 -9.16 9.48 -20.11
CA LEU A 123 -8.25 10.06 -19.11
C LEU A 123 -7.60 8.97 -18.24
N LEU A 124 -8.34 7.88 -18.02
CA LEU A 124 -7.85 6.60 -17.53
C LEU A 124 -7.96 5.58 -18.68
N PRO A 125 -6.87 5.23 -19.39
CA PRO A 125 -6.90 4.30 -20.51
C PRO A 125 -7.56 2.96 -20.17
N ASN A 126 -7.23 2.40 -19.00
CA ASN A 126 -7.87 1.22 -18.43
C ASN A 126 -7.92 0.00 -19.36
N ASP A 127 -6.87 -0.17 -20.18
CA ASP A 127 -6.73 -1.13 -21.27
C ASP A 127 -5.53 -2.08 -21.10
N PHE A 128 -4.89 -2.02 -19.93
CA PHE A 128 -3.77 -2.86 -19.56
C PHE A 128 -4.13 -4.36 -19.55
N ALA A 129 -3.24 -5.21 -20.08
CA ALA A 129 -3.43 -6.66 -20.13
C ALA A 129 -3.30 -7.31 -18.74
N GLU A 130 -3.82 -8.53 -18.55
CA GLU A 130 -3.69 -9.23 -17.26
C GLU A 130 -2.20 -9.42 -16.90
N GLN A 131 -1.78 -8.91 -15.74
CA GLN A 131 -0.44 -9.14 -15.21
C GLN A 131 -0.34 -10.49 -14.52
N GLN A 132 0.82 -11.12 -14.63
CA GLN A 132 1.15 -12.25 -13.78
C GLN A 132 1.39 -11.75 -12.35
N PHE A 133 0.86 -12.49 -11.37
CA PHE A 133 1.08 -12.19 -9.96
C PHE A 133 1.27 -13.47 -9.17
N MET A 134 1.86 -13.32 -7.98
CA MET A 134 1.97 -14.39 -6.98
C MET A 134 1.16 -14.00 -5.75
N VAL A 135 0.59 -14.97 -5.06
CA VAL A 135 -0.14 -14.73 -3.80
C VAL A 135 0.67 -15.29 -2.64
N LEU A 136 0.93 -14.45 -1.63
CA LEU A 136 1.37 -14.93 -0.33
C LEU A 136 0.21 -14.83 0.64
N HIS A 137 -0.14 -15.97 1.23
CA HIS A 137 -1.12 -16.01 2.31
C HIS A 137 -0.44 -15.66 3.63
N CYS A 138 -0.96 -14.63 4.29
CA CYS A 138 -0.40 -14.09 5.51
C CYS A 138 -1.43 -14.15 6.64
N ASP A 139 -0.99 -14.56 7.83
CA ASP A 139 -1.75 -14.35 9.05
C ASP A 139 -1.47 -12.94 9.57
N ILE A 140 -2.50 -12.11 9.56
CA ILE A 140 -2.46 -10.71 10.01
C ILE A 140 -3.38 -10.47 11.22
N SER A 141 -3.87 -11.54 11.86
CA SER A 141 -4.78 -11.46 13.01
C SER A 141 -4.25 -10.53 14.09
N LYS A 142 -2.98 -10.69 14.48
CA LYS A 142 -2.29 -9.82 15.44
C LYS A 142 -2.36 -8.33 15.06
N THR A 143 -2.13 -8.01 13.79
CA THR A 143 -2.16 -6.63 13.30
C THR A 143 -3.59 -6.08 13.37
N GLU A 144 -4.58 -6.83 12.90
CA GLU A 144 -5.99 -6.40 12.91
C GLU A 144 -6.54 -6.28 14.34
N GLU A 145 -6.15 -7.16 15.25
CA GLU A 145 -6.54 -7.10 16.67
C GLU A 145 -5.93 -5.89 17.37
N THR A 146 -4.69 -5.52 17.03
CA THR A 146 -3.96 -4.43 17.69
C THR A 146 -4.31 -3.06 17.12
N PHE A 147 -4.36 -2.94 15.79
CA PHE A 147 -4.52 -1.65 15.09
C PHE A 147 -5.87 -1.50 14.38
N GLY A 148 -6.74 -2.52 14.43
CA GLY A 148 -8.00 -2.57 13.71
C GLY A 148 -7.85 -3.12 12.29
N LYS A 149 -8.99 -3.40 11.66
CA LYS A 149 -9.04 -3.90 10.28
C LYS A 149 -8.36 -2.94 9.31
N ILE A 150 -7.62 -3.52 8.38
CA ILE A 150 -7.02 -2.79 7.26
C ILE A 150 -8.09 -2.43 6.22
N LYS A 151 -7.83 -1.41 5.42
CA LYS A 151 -8.67 -1.04 4.29
C LYS A 151 -8.64 -2.09 3.19
N SER A 152 -9.70 -2.07 2.37
CA SER A 152 -9.81 -2.93 1.19
C SER A 152 -8.99 -2.38 0.02
N TYR A 153 -8.66 -3.25 -0.93
CA TYR A 153 -7.93 -2.85 -2.13
C TYR A 153 -8.75 -1.87 -2.96
N GLU A 154 -10.07 -2.06 -2.99
CA GLU A 154 -11.01 -1.15 -3.61
C GLU A 154 -10.93 0.26 -3.03
N ASP A 155 -10.86 0.40 -1.71
CA ASP A 155 -10.73 1.71 -1.05
C ASP A 155 -9.39 2.38 -1.37
N THR A 156 -8.29 1.62 -1.34
CA THR A 156 -6.95 2.12 -1.68
C THR A 156 -6.87 2.59 -3.14
N ILE A 157 -7.36 1.78 -4.09
CA ILE A 157 -7.39 2.14 -5.51
C ILE A 157 -8.28 3.37 -5.75
N LYS A 158 -9.47 3.39 -5.14
CA LYS A 158 -10.35 4.56 -5.24
C LYS A 158 -9.64 5.83 -4.77
N ALA A 159 -8.91 5.75 -3.66
CA ALA A 159 -8.23 6.89 -3.07
C ALA A 159 -7.09 7.42 -3.95
N VAL A 160 -6.19 6.55 -4.44
CA VAL A 160 -5.04 6.95 -5.27
C VAL A 160 -5.44 7.38 -6.69
N VAL A 161 -6.39 6.68 -7.32
CA VAL A 161 -6.91 7.08 -8.65
C VAL A 161 -7.66 8.41 -8.55
N GLY A 162 -8.44 8.59 -7.48
CA GLY A 162 -9.11 9.87 -7.22
C GLY A 162 -8.12 11.03 -7.13
N GLN A 163 -7.04 10.87 -6.35
CA GLN A 163 -6.00 11.90 -6.25
C GLN A 163 -5.29 12.16 -7.59
N TYR A 164 -5.01 11.11 -8.38
CA TYR A 164 -4.43 11.27 -9.70
C TYR A 164 -5.29 12.18 -10.60
N LEU A 165 -6.61 11.97 -10.59
CA LEU A 165 -7.56 12.78 -11.35
C LEU A 165 -7.63 14.22 -10.85
N GLU A 166 -7.69 14.43 -9.53
CA GLU A 166 -7.65 15.76 -8.91
C GLU A 166 -6.40 16.55 -9.32
N LEU A 167 -5.23 15.90 -9.33
CA LEU A 167 -3.97 16.52 -9.71
C LEU A 167 -3.88 16.79 -11.22
N LYS A 168 -4.46 15.92 -12.06
CA LYS A 168 -4.58 16.15 -13.51
C LYS A 168 -5.49 17.34 -13.83
N GLU A 169 -6.56 17.52 -13.08
CA GLU A 169 -7.49 18.65 -13.25
C GLU A 169 -6.82 19.97 -12.86
N LYS A 170 -6.11 20.01 -11.73
CA LYS A 170 -5.37 21.21 -11.27
C LYS A 170 -4.25 21.66 -12.21
N ALA A 171 -3.73 20.75 -13.03
CA ALA A 171 -2.65 21.03 -13.98
C ALA A 171 -3.14 21.60 -15.33
N LYS A 172 -4.45 21.70 -15.54
CA LYS A 172 -5.05 22.37 -16.71
C LYS A 172 -5.09 23.88 -16.51
#